data_AF-A0A5C6AM87-F1
#
_entry.id   AF-A0A5C6AM87-F1
#
_cell.length_a   1.000
_cell.length_b   1.000
_cell.length_c   1.000
_cell.angle_alpha   90.00
_cell.angle_beta   90.00
_cell.angle_gamma   90.00
#
_symmetry.space_group_name_H-M   'P 1'
#
loop_
_entity.id
_entity.type
_entity.pdbx_description
1 polymer ?
#
loop_
_entity_poly.entity_id
_entity_poly.type
_entity_poly.pdbx_seq_one_letter_code
_entity_poly.pdbx_strand_id
1 'polypeptide(L)'
;MNKQSCNMTNWTTSPSPHTRNGIRQNSLPPKDSRLNPKTSLIVAFSFAVLLLIFSTPSATAQEFVAPQGDVVSRDVREMYDRGLAYLVSTQTDDGTWASSGERGAGTTGLGLLALLASGEDPNFGPYRTPIRKAVQHLIKTQSDSTGYMGPSMYHHGFALLALSEAYGAVDETDLWAGSSDAVNRSIAETLELGVRCALTSQKSNPLGAWRYSPRTRDADTSVSGAVLMGLLAARNAGIEVPDENVDRAIKYFTSMTGGNGIVGYSGGLGGFGESIARSSIACLVYSIAGRKDLKQYEATKSYLINNLSESSSWPEYSRYYQAQALFQADIDAWEKWNRSLVRKLKSAQKEDGSFQGDLGPANSTSMGLLALALNYRFLPIYER
;
A
#
# COMPACT_ATOMS: atom_id res chain seq x y z
N MET A 1 -69.74 13.89 11.30
CA MET A 1 -70.17 12.49 11.53
C MET A 1 -68.91 11.71 11.86
N ASN A 2 -68.61 11.54 13.16
CA ASN A 2 -68.87 10.34 13.97
C ASN A 2 -67.94 9.17 13.56
N LYS A 3 -67.19 8.49 14.43
CA LYS A 3 -67.29 8.31 15.89
C LYS A 3 -65.98 7.66 16.41
N GLN A 4 -65.61 8.02 17.64
CA GLN A 4 -64.79 7.23 18.56
C GLN A 4 -65.50 5.93 19.00
N SER A 5 -64.71 4.92 19.42
CA SER A 5 -64.91 4.00 20.57
C SER A 5 -64.04 2.76 20.34
N CYS A 6 -63.06 2.34 21.15
CA CYS A 6 -63.02 2.04 22.60
C CYS A 6 -64.02 0.96 23.04
N ASN A 7 -63.50 -0.18 23.53
CA ASN A 7 -64.09 -1.20 24.43
C ASN A 7 -62.88 -2.02 24.96
N MET A 8 -62.43 -2.00 26.22
CA MET A 8 -63.01 -2.28 27.55
C MET A 8 -63.61 -3.68 27.74
N THR A 9 -63.04 -4.41 28.72
CA THR A 9 -63.64 -5.23 29.81
C THR A 9 -62.74 -6.44 30.13
N ASN A 10 -62.58 -6.98 31.35
CA ASN A 10 -62.88 -6.58 32.72
C ASN A 10 -62.24 -7.62 33.69
N TRP A 11 -61.70 -7.15 34.83
CA TRP A 11 -61.89 -7.64 36.22
C TRP A 11 -61.15 -8.87 36.82
N THR A 12 -60.33 -8.53 37.82
CA THR A 12 -60.21 -9.06 39.22
C THR A 12 -59.78 -10.50 39.50
N THR A 13 -58.77 -10.67 40.36
CA THR A 13 -58.91 -11.25 41.73
C THR A 13 -57.60 -11.09 42.53
N SER A 14 -57.73 -10.65 43.79
CA SER A 14 -56.71 -10.71 44.86
C SER A 14 -56.80 -12.08 45.56
N PRO A 15 -55.80 -12.61 46.30
CA PRO A 15 -55.58 -12.17 47.69
C PRO A 15 -54.14 -12.36 48.26
N SER A 16 -53.78 -11.63 49.32
CA SER A 16 -53.09 -12.21 50.50
C SER A 16 -52.89 -11.17 51.62
N PRO A 17 -53.03 -11.57 52.91
CA PRO A 17 -52.94 -10.66 54.05
C PRO A 17 -51.55 -10.66 54.73
N HIS A 18 -51.19 -9.49 55.26
CA HIS A 18 -50.09 -9.30 56.20
C HIS A 18 -50.43 -9.80 57.61
N THR A 19 -49.45 -10.43 58.27
CA THR A 19 -49.40 -10.64 59.72
C THR A 19 -48.41 -9.69 60.38
N ARG A 20 -48.96 -8.85 61.29
CA ARG A 20 -48.47 -8.46 62.62
C ARG A 20 -47.01 -7.98 62.80
N ASN A 21 -46.86 -6.70 63.18
CA ASN A 21 -46.84 -6.21 64.59
C ASN A 21 -45.82 -5.07 64.80
N GLY A 22 -46.24 -4.06 65.58
CA GLY A 22 -45.39 -3.52 66.65
C GLY A 22 -44.70 -2.19 66.41
N ILE A 23 -45.47 -1.11 66.52
CA ILE A 23 -45.05 0.29 66.64
C ILE A 23 -44.28 0.52 67.96
N ARG A 24 -43.17 1.25 67.91
CA ARG A 24 -42.74 2.18 68.99
C ARG A 24 -42.75 3.61 68.46
N GLN A 25 -43.69 4.40 68.98
CA GLN A 25 -43.74 5.87 69.05
C GLN A 25 -42.54 6.40 69.86
N ASN A 26 -42.06 7.64 69.79
CA ASN A 26 -42.52 8.88 69.17
C ASN A 26 -41.35 9.91 69.23
N SER A 27 -41.57 11.04 68.54
CA SER A 27 -41.08 12.41 68.82
C SER A 27 -39.93 12.97 67.96
N LEU A 28 -40.34 13.79 66.98
CA LEU A 28 -39.61 14.91 66.39
C LEU A 28 -39.72 16.13 67.34
N PRO A 29 -38.74 17.05 67.39
CA PRO A 29 -38.75 18.25 66.51
C PRO A 29 -37.32 18.80 66.21
N PRO A 30 -37.12 20.01 65.66
CA PRO A 30 -37.84 20.77 64.64
C PRO A 30 -36.94 21.18 63.44
N LYS A 31 -37.57 21.78 62.41
CA LYS A 31 -36.95 22.51 61.29
C LYS A 31 -36.34 23.83 61.75
N ASP A 32 -35.09 24.08 61.38
CA ASP A 32 -34.65 25.20 60.51
C ASP A 32 -33.14 25.41 60.57
N SER A 33 -32.43 25.22 59.45
CA SER A 33 -31.21 25.99 59.14
C SER A 33 -30.82 25.85 57.67
N ARG A 34 -31.20 26.87 56.90
CA ARG A 34 -30.56 27.43 55.69
C ARG A 34 -29.33 26.67 55.15
N LEU A 35 -29.48 26.01 54.01
CA LEU A 35 -28.35 25.53 53.20
C LEU A 35 -27.80 26.66 52.32
N ASN A 36 -26.49 26.82 52.37
CA ASN A 36 -25.69 27.85 51.72
C ASN A 36 -25.67 27.64 50.18
N PRO A 37 -25.91 28.67 49.34
CA PRO A 37 -26.01 28.52 47.88
C PRO A 37 -24.72 28.05 47.19
N LYS A 38 -23.56 28.08 47.87
CA LYS A 38 -22.29 27.58 47.32
C LYS A 38 -22.11 26.07 47.42
N THR A 39 -22.85 25.39 48.31
CA THR A 39 -22.80 23.92 48.47
C THR A 39 -23.71 23.17 47.49
N SER A 40 -24.79 23.81 47.00
CA SER A 40 -25.68 23.19 46.00
C SER A 40 -25.09 23.17 44.59
N LEU A 41 -24.19 24.09 44.24
CA LEU A 41 -23.50 24.06 42.94
C LEU A 41 -22.47 22.92 42.84
N ILE A 42 -21.77 22.62 43.92
CA ILE A 42 -20.71 21.59 43.94
C ILE A 42 -21.32 20.18 43.86
N VAL A 43 -22.44 19.93 44.56
CA VAL A 43 -23.13 18.63 44.52
C VAL A 43 -23.80 18.39 43.15
N ALA A 44 -24.34 19.44 42.51
CA ALA A 44 -24.90 19.34 41.16
C ALA A 44 -23.81 19.09 40.09
N PHE A 45 -22.61 19.67 40.25
CA PHE A 45 -21.49 19.43 39.34
C PHE A 45 -20.91 18.02 39.50
N SER A 46 -20.83 17.50 40.73
CA SER A 46 -20.36 16.13 40.98
C SER A 46 -21.31 15.05 40.47
N PHE A 47 -22.63 15.30 40.46
CA PHE A 47 -23.60 14.37 39.88
C PHE A 47 -23.63 14.41 38.34
N ALA A 48 -23.41 15.58 37.73
CA ALA A 48 -23.32 15.71 36.27
C ALA A 48 -22.04 15.05 35.71
N VAL A 49 -20.92 15.13 36.43
CA VAL A 49 -19.68 14.44 36.06
C VAL A 49 -19.81 12.92 36.26
N LEU A 50 -20.51 12.44 37.30
CA LEU A 50 -20.77 11.00 37.45
C LEU A 50 -21.70 10.44 36.37
N LEU A 51 -22.72 11.19 35.94
CA LEU A 51 -23.64 10.75 34.86
C LEU A 51 -22.99 10.78 33.47
N LEU A 52 -21.96 11.61 33.25
CA LEU A 52 -21.16 11.61 32.02
C LEU A 52 -20.17 10.45 31.94
N ILE A 53 -19.74 9.88 33.07
CA ILE A 53 -18.83 8.72 33.11
C ILE A 53 -19.57 7.40 32.82
N PHE A 54 -20.89 7.32 33.07
CA PHE A 54 -21.70 6.13 32.77
C PHE A 54 -22.39 6.14 31.40
N SER A 55 -22.15 7.18 30.58
CA SER A 55 -22.77 7.36 29.26
C SER A 55 -21.78 7.18 28.09
N THR A 56 -20.53 6.80 28.35
CA THR A 56 -19.61 6.46 27.26
C THR A 56 -20.06 5.13 26.65
N PRO A 57 -20.39 5.06 25.34
CA PRO A 57 -20.51 3.76 24.70
C PRO A 57 -19.22 3.00 24.99
N SER A 58 -19.32 1.75 25.43
CA SER A 58 -18.15 0.88 25.54
C SER A 58 -17.41 0.97 24.22
N ALA A 59 -16.27 1.66 24.22
CA ALA A 59 -15.32 1.56 23.16
C ALA A 59 -14.89 0.09 23.19
N THR A 60 -15.49 -0.72 22.32
CA THR A 60 -14.90 -2.00 21.97
C THR A 60 -13.53 -1.64 21.48
N ALA A 61 -12.50 -1.93 22.29
CA ALA A 61 -11.15 -1.99 21.79
C ALA A 61 -11.25 -2.83 20.52
N GLN A 62 -10.91 -2.22 19.38
CA GLN A 62 -10.72 -2.99 18.18
C GLN A 62 -9.70 -4.05 18.58
N GLU A 63 -10.08 -5.33 18.57
CA GLU A 63 -9.11 -6.38 18.71
C GLU A 63 -8.02 -6.04 17.71
N PHE A 64 -6.82 -5.74 18.22
CA PHE A 64 -5.64 -5.81 17.41
C PHE A 64 -5.50 -7.30 17.12
N VAL A 65 -6.19 -7.74 16.07
CA VAL A 65 -5.85 -8.97 15.37
C VAL A 65 -4.48 -8.67 14.80
N ALA A 66 -3.45 -8.89 15.63
CA ALA A 66 -2.11 -9.09 15.13
C ALA A 66 -2.28 -10.07 13.97
N PRO A 67 -1.83 -9.74 12.74
CA PRO A 67 -1.89 -10.69 11.66
C PRO A 67 -1.25 -11.95 12.21
N GLN A 68 -2.06 -12.99 12.37
CA GLN A 68 -1.56 -14.30 12.73
C GLN A 68 -0.83 -14.73 11.48
N GLY A 69 0.45 -14.33 11.41
CA GLY A 69 1.24 -14.43 10.21
C GLY A 69 1.27 -15.88 9.81
N ASP A 70 0.57 -16.21 8.72
CA ASP A 70 0.71 -17.53 8.13
C ASP A 70 2.20 -17.77 7.96
N VAL A 71 2.70 -18.84 8.58
CA VAL A 71 4.12 -19.14 8.60
C VAL A 71 4.57 -19.23 7.15
N VAL A 72 5.36 -18.23 6.72
CA VAL A 72 5.86 -18.19 5.35
C VAL A 72 6.61 -19.50 5.09
N SER A 73 6.16 -20.22 4.05
CA SER A 73 6.64 -21.56 3.79
C SER A 73 8.17 -21.57 3.67
N ARG A 74 8.79 -22.68 4.12
CA ARG A 74 10.24 -22.85 4.05
C ARG A 74 10.77 -22.64 2.61
N ASP A 75 10.04 -23.14 1.62
CA ASP A 75 10.38 -22.97 0.20
C ASP A 75 10.44 -21.49 -0.21
N VAL A 76 9.49 -20.68 0.25
CA VAL A 76 9.49 -19.23 -0.03
C VAL A 76 10.69 -18.56 0.63
N ARG A 77 10.97 -18.87 1.91
CA ARG A 77 12.14 -18.33 2.63
C ARG A 77 13.46 -18.69 1.94
N GLU A 78 13.69 -19.97 1.66
CA GLU A 78 14.93 -20.42 1.02
C GLU A 78 15.11 -19.82 -0.38
N MET A 79 14.06 -19.72 -1.19
CA MET A 79 14.15 -19.04 -2.48
C MET A 79 14.47 -17.56 -2.32
N TYR A 80 13.86 -16.91 -1.33
CA TYR A 80 14.06 -15.49 -1.08
C TYR A 80 15.50 -15.20 -0.66
N ASP A 81 16.00 -15.92 0.34
CA ASP A 81 17.36 -15.77 0.88
C ASP A 81 18.42 -15.96 -0.22
N ARG A 82 18.26 -16.99 -1.06
CA ARG A 82 19.16 -17.25 -2.18
C ARG A 82 19.10 -16.15 -3.24
N GLY A 83 17.91 -15.63 -3.53
CA GLY A 83 17.76 -14.51 -4.46
C GLY A 83 18.38 -13.22 -3.92
N LEU A 84 18.23 -12.93 -2.63
CA LEU A 84 18.90 -11.78 -2.00
C LEU A 84 20.41 -11.95 -1.98
N ALA A 85 20.92 -13.15 -1.67
CA ALA A 85 22.34 -13.44 -1.74
C ALA A 85 22.91 -13.21 -3.16
N TYR A 86 22.17 -13.63 -4.20
CA TYR A 86 22.51 -13.30 -5.58
C TYR A 86 22.57 -11.79 -5.82
N LEU A 87 21.53 -11.04 -5.42
CA LEU A 87 21.51 -9.59 -5.61
C LEU A 87 22.67 -8.91 -4.86
N VAL A 88 22.93 -9.26 -3.61
CA VAL A 88 24.03 -8.67 -2.83
C VAL A 88 25.39 -8.99 -3.47
N SER A 89 25.62 -10.23 -3.89
CA SER A 89 26.90 -10.65 -4.51
C SER A 89 27.14 -10.06 -5.90
N THR A 90 26.10 -9.60 -6.58
CA THR A 90 26.19 -9.01 -7.93
C THR A 90 26.00 -7.48 -7.95
N GLN A 91 25.79 -6.86 -6.78
CA GLN A 91 25.74 -5.41 -6.67
C GLN A 91 27.14 -4.84 -6.92
N THR A 92 27.20 -3.84 -7.79
CA THR A 92 28.43 -3.09 -8.07
C THR A 92 28.82 -2.21 -6.89
N ASP A 93 30.06 -1.73 -6.87
CA ASP A 93 30.52 -0.82 -5.82
C ASP A 93 29.70 0.47 -5.73
N ASP A 94 29.19 0.94 -6.88
CA ASP A 94 28.31 2.09 -7.01
C ASP A 94 26.85 1.81 -6.62
N GLY A 95 26.52 0.61 -6.09
CA GLY A 95 25.19 0.28 -5.61
C GLY A 95 24.18 -0.14 -6.67
N THR A 96 24.63 -0.38 -7.90
CA THR A 96 23.76 -0.76 -9.02
C THR A 96 23.88 -2.23 -9.40
N TRP A 97 22.94 -2.69 -10.22
CA TRP A 97 22.99 -4.02 -10.84
C TRP A 97 23.04 -3.93 -12.35
N ALA A 98 23.65 -4.94 -12.98
CA ALA A 98 23.62 -5.07 -14.42
C ALA A 98 22.21 -5.47 -14.91
N SER A 99 21.71 -4.76 -15.92
CA SER A 99 20.56 -5.16 -16.73
C SER A 99 21.04 -5.73 -18.06
N SER A 100 20.33 -6.71 -18.62
CA SER A 100 20.48 -7.09 -20.04
C SER A 100 19.81 -6.07 -20.98
N GLY A 101 18.93 -5.21 -20.44
CA GLY A 101 18.31 -4.07 -21.13
C GLY A 101 18.89 -2.72 -20.69
N GLU A 102 18.10 -1.65 -20.75
CA GLU A 102 18.51 -0.30 -20.33
C GLU A 102 18.92 -0.29 -18.85
N ARG A 103 20.19 0.06 -18.59
CA ARG A 103 20.66 0.35 -17.23
C ARG A 103 20.03 1.64 -16.75
N GLY A 104 19.67 1.71 -15.47
CA GLY A 104 19.24 2.96 -14.87
C GLY A 104 18.53 2.81 -13.55
N ALA A 105 17.94 3.92 -13.11
CA ALA A 105 17.37 4.10 -11.78
C ALA A 105 16.30 3.05 -11.45
N GLY A 106 15.50 2.60 -12.42
CA GLY A 106 14.50 1.55 -12.22
C GLY A 106 15.08 0.19 -11.83
N THR A 107 16.19 -0.24 -12.42
CA THR A 107 16.86 -1.50 -12.04
C THR A 107 17.44 -1.41 -10.64
N THR A 108 18.08 -0.29 -10.31
CA THR A 108 18.55 -0.02 -8.94
C THR A 108 17.39 0.02 -7.94
N GLY A 109 16.26 0.63 -8.32
CA GLY A 109 15.05 0.69 -7.50
C GLY A 109 14.44 -0.68 -7.24
N LEU A 110 14.37 -1.56 -8.24
CA LEU A 110 13.86 -2.93 -8.06
C LEU A 110 14.74 -3.76 -7.13
N GLY A 111 16.07 -3.66 -7.25
CA GLY A 111 17.00 -4.33 -6.35
C GLY A 111 16.88 -3.81 -4.91
N LEU A 112 16.78 -2.49 -4.74
CA LEU A 112 16.54 -1.84 -3.45
C LEU A 112 15.22 -2.31 -2.82
N LEU A 113 14.12 -2.30 -3.58
CA LEU A 113 12.82 -2.80 -3.12
C LEU A 113 12.88 -4.25 -2.68
N ALA A 114 13.58 -5.12 -3.42
CA ALA A 114 13.72 -6.53 -3.05
C ALA A 114 14.48 -6.70 -1.72
N LEU A 115 15.51 -5.90 -1.46
CA LEU A 115 16.23 -5.92 -0.18
C LEU A 115 15.34 -5.43 0.97
N LEU A 116 14.62 -4.31 0.78
CA LEU A 116 13.70 -3.75 1.78
C LEU A 116 12.54 -4.72 2.09
N ALA A 117 12.02 -5.39 1.07
CA ALA A 117 10.89 -6.30 1.18
C ALA A 117 11.21 -7.61 1.94
N SER A 118 12.48 -7.86 2.26
CA SER A 118 12.89 -9.00 3.10
C SER A 118 12.40 -8.89 4.55
N GLY A 119 12.17 -7.66 5.04
CA GLY A 119 11.87 -7.38 6.45
C GLY A 119 13.10 -7.35 7.36
N GLU A 120 14.30 -7.57 6.83
CA GLU A 120 15.54 -7.35 7.56
C GLU A 120 15.71 -5.87 7.88
N ASP A 121 16.28 -5.58 9.05
CA ASP A 121 16.50 -4.20 9.48
C ASP A 121 17.45 -3.47 8.49
N PRO A 122 17.01 -2.39 7.82
CA PRO A 122 17.82 -1.70 6.82
C PRO A 122 18.97 -0.87 7.42
N ASN A 123 18.99 -0.68 8.75
CA ASN A 123 19.93 0.16 9.48
C ASN A 123 20.99 -0.65 10.24
N PHE A 124 20.66 -1.87 10.64
CA PHE A 124 21.53 -2.74 11.44
C PHE A 124 21.63 -4.18 10.92
N GLY A 125 20.79 -4.56 9.96
CA GLY A 125 20.74 -5.90 9.39
C GLY A 125 21.78 -6.18 8.30
N PRO A 126 21.79 -7.41 7.76
CA PRO A 126 22.81 -7.88 6.81
C PRO A 126 22.81 -7.08 5.50
N TYR A 127 21.69 -6.46 5.13
CA TYR A 127 21.52 -5.75 3.87
C TYR A 127 21.70 -4.22 3.98
N ARG A 128 22.04 -3.70 5.16
CA ARG A 128 22.27 -2.27 5.41
C ARG A 128 23.19 -1.61 4.38
N THR A 129 24.36 -2.19 4.13
CA THR A 129 25.34 -1.62 3.21
C THR A 129 24.84 -1.64 1.76
N PRO A 130 24.34 -2.78 1.23
CA PRO A 130 23.72 -2.80 -0.10
C PRO A 130 22.56 -1.81 -0.29
N ILE A 131 21.67 -1.69 0.70
CA ILE A 131 20.54 -0.76 0.68
C ILE A 131 21.05 0.68 0.57
N ARG A 132 22.01 1.07 1.42
CA ARG A 132 22.58 2.43 1.41
C ARG A 132 23.25 2.76 0.09
N LYS A 133 24.05 1.85 -0.46
CA LYS A 133 24.69 2.07 -1.77
C LYS A 133 23.65 2.31 -2.87
N ALA A 134 22.57 1.54 -2.90
CA ALA A 134 21.50 1.72 -3.88
C ALA A 134 20.77 3.07 -3.71
N VAL A 135 20.44 3.46 -2.48
CA VAL A 135 19.83 4.77 -2.17
C VAL A 135 20.76 5.92 -2.58
N GLN A 136 22.03 5.87 -2.17
CA GLN A 136 23.04 6.86 -2.55
C GLN A 136 23.14 6.99 -4.07
N HIS A 137 23.14 5.87 -4.81
CA HIS A 137 23.20 5.89 -6.26
C HIS A 137 22.01 6.62 -6.89
N LEU A 138 20.80 6.33 -6.43
CA LEU A 138 19.58 6.98 -6.92
C LEU A 138 19.63 8.49 -6.68
N ILE A 139 20.09 8.92 -5.50
CA ILE A 139 20.23 10.33 -5.17
C ILE A 139 21.31 10.99 -6.06
N LYS A 140 22.49 10.38 -6.19
CA LYS A 140 23.62 10.93 -6.97
C LYS A 140 23.30 11.08 -8.46
N THR A 141 22.49 10.18 -9.01
CA THR A 141 22.16 10.16 -10.45
C THR A 141 20.87 10.90 -10.79
N GLN A 142 20.12 11.38 -9.79
CA GLN A 142 18.98 12.25 -10.02
C GLN A 142 19.45 13.60 -10.60
N SER A 143 18.74 14.11 -11.60
CA SER A 143 18.96 15.45 -12.12
C SER A 143 18.59 16.51 -11.08
N ASP A 144 19.55 17.34 -10.66
CA ASP A 144 19.31 18.45 -9.73
C ASP A 144 18.32 19.50 -10.26
N SER A 145 18.31 19.73 -11.57
CA SER A 145 17.44 20.73 -12.20
C SER A 145 16.02 20.22 -12.35
N THR A 146 15.86 18.98 -12.81
CA THR A 146 14.55 18.44 -13.20
C THR A 146 13.93 17.46 -12.20
N GLY A 147 14.73 16.85 -11.31
CA GLY A 147 14.32 15.74 -10.45
C GLY A 147 14.21 14.40 -11.19
N TYR A 148 14.56 14.35 -12.46
CA TYR A 148 14.46 13.17 -13.30
C TYR A 148 15.46 12.07 -12.89
N MET A 149 14.99 10.83 -12.87
CA MET A 149 15.78 9.63 -12.55
C MET A 149 15.72 8.68 -13.75
N GLY A 150 16.75 8.74 -14.59
CA GLY A 150 16.75 8.17 -15.93
C GLY A 150 17.05 6.66 -16.02
N PRO A 151 17.11 6.12 -17.26
CA PRO A 151 17.06 6.85 -18.53
C PRO A 151 15.66 7.18 -19.04
N SER A 152 14.59 6.60 -18.47
CA SER A 152 13.19 6.83 -18.88
C SER A 152 12.27 7.14 -17.69
N MET A 153 11.09 7.72 -17.95
CA MET A 153 10.05 7.90 -16.92
C MET A 153 9.61 6.57 -16.29
N TYR A 154 9.79 5.47 -17.02
CA TYR A 154 9.55 4.13 -16.49
C TYR A 154 10.53 3.78 -15.37
N HIS A 155 11.83 4.06 -15.59
CA HIS A 155 12.86 3.94 -14.55
C HIS A 155 12.62 4.91 -13.41
N HIS A 156 12.20 6.13 -13.72
CA HIS A 156 11.86 7.14 -12.73
C HIS A 156 10.75 6.68 -11.79
N GLY A 157 9.68 6.05 -12.32
CA GLY A 157 8.58 5.55 -11.49
C GLY A 157 9.03 4.49 -10.48
N PHE A 158 9.82 3.51 -10.92
CA PHE A 158 10.37 2.48 -10.01
C PHE A 158 11.38 3.04 -9.01
N ALA A 159 12.22 3.99 -9.41
CA ALA A 159 13.14 4.66 -8.50
C ALA A 159 12.40 5.49 -7.45
N LEU A 160 11.34 6.20 -7.86
CA LEU A 160 10.47 6.97 -6.97
C LEU A 160 9.77 6.06 -5.96
N LEU A 161 9.25 4.92 -6.41
CA LEU A 161 8.69 3.89 -5.53
C LEU A 161 9.74 3.40 -4.52
N ALA A 162 10.93 3.04 -4.98
CA ALA A 162 11.98 2.51 -4.11
C ALA A 162 12.47 3.51 -3.05
N LEU A 163 12.65 4.78 -3.44
CA LEU A 163 13.00 5.85 -2.49
C LEU A 163 11.87 6.13 -1.50
N SER A 164 10.61 5.98 -1.91
CA SER A 164 9.46 6.19 -1.03
C SER A 164 9.42 5.13 0.08
N GLU A 165 9.65 3.86 -0.27
CA GLU A 165 9.75 2.78 0.73
C GLU A 165 11.01 2.93 1.61
N ALA A 166 12.09 3.52 1.07
CA ALA A 166 13.30 3.77 1.85
C ALA A 166 13.15 4.93 2.85
N TYR A 167 12.37 5.97 2.53
CA TYR A 167 12.29 7.20 3.34
C TYR A 167 11.81 6.96 4.77
N GLY A 168 10.89 6.01 4.99
CA GLY A 168 10.41 5.65 6.32
C GLY A 168 11.24 4.57 7.02
N ALA A 169 12.17 3.92 6.31
CA ALA A 169 12.85 2.73 6.78
C ALA A 169 14.35 2.96 7.05
N VAL A 170 15.02 3.77 6.22
CA VAL A 170 16.46 4.02 6.27
C VAL A 170 16.75 5.25 7.14
N ASP A 171 17.59 5.07 8.14
CA ASP A 171 18.17 6.15 8.94
C ASP A 171 19.21 6.91 8.11
N GLU A 172 18.92 8.19 7.88
CA GLU A 172 19.74 9.07 7.06
C GLU A 172 20.99 9.62 7.77
N THR A 173 21.10 9.46 9.09
CA THR A 173 22.21 10.00 9.91
C THR A 173 23.57 9.57 9.37
N ASP A 174 23.67 8.31 8.94
CA ASP A 174 24.87 7.71 8.37
C ASP A 174 24.70 7.35 6.89
N LEU A 175 23.69 7.91 6.19
CA LEU A 175 23.45 7.57 4.79
C LEU A 175 24.68 7.87 3.94
N TRP A 176 25.38 8.96 4.20
CA TRP A 176 26.56 9.39 3.44
C TRP A 176 27.89 9.02 4.12
N ALA A 177 27.86 8.28 5.23
CA ALA A 177 29.07 7.83 5.91
C ALA A 177 29.92 6.96 4.98
N GLY A 178 31.18 7.36 4.76
CA GLY A 178 32.10 6.69 3.85
C GLY A 178 31.91 7.02 2.36
N SER A 179 30.98 7.91 2.00
CA SER A 179 30.89 8.47 0.65
C SER A 179 31.95 9.56 0.48
N SER A 180 32.71 9.53 -0.61
CA SER A 180 33.67 10.57 -0.99
C SER A 180 33.03 11.77 -1.72
N ASP A 181 31.73 11.69 -2.00
CA ASP A 181 31.05 12.64 -2.87
C ASP A 181 30.52 13.87 -2.11
N ALA A 182 30.48 14.99 -2.82
CA ALA A 182 29.97 16.26 -2.30
C ALA A 182 28.42 16.32 -2.24
N VAL A 183 27.73 15.33 -2.79
CA VAL A 183 26.26 15.23 -2.74
C VAL A 183 25.87 14.72 -1.36
N ASN A 184 25.10 15.51 -0.63
CA ASN A 184 24.56 15.17 0.69
C ASN A 184 23.10 15.63 0.76
N ARG A 185 22.29 15.16 -0.18
CA ARG A 185 20.84 15.40 -0.22
C ARG A 185 20.14 14.28 0.55
N SER A 186 19.09 14.61 1.29
CA SER A 186 18.23 13.63 1.94
C SER A 186 17.36 12.84 0.95
N ILE A 187 16.83 11.70 1.38
CA ILE A 187 15.81 10.94 0.66
C ILE A 187 14.56 11.82 0.49
N ALA A 188 14.17 12.60 1.51
CA ALA A 188 13.03 13.51 1.46
C ALA A 188 13.13 14.52 0.31
N GLU A 189 14.23 15.28 0.26
CA GLU A 189 14.47 16.27 -0.79
C GLU A 189 14.54 15.61 -2.17
N THR A 190 15.14 14.42 -2.26
CA THR A 190 15.21 13.64 -3.50
C THR A 190 13.81 13.22 -3.97
N LEU A 191 12.94 12.80 -3.04
CA LEU A 191 11.55 12.45 -3.33
C LEU A 191 10.74 13.66 -3.78
N GLU A 192 10.84 14.80 -3.10
CA GLU A 192 10.14 16.03 -3.50
C GLU A 192 10.51 16.47 -4.92
N LEU A 193 11.81 16.43 -5.26
CA LEU A 193 12.28 16.70 -6.62
C LEU A 193 11.73 15.67 -7.62
N GLY A 194 11.71 14.39 -7.24
CA GLY A 194 11.19 13.31 -8.08
C GLY A 194 9.69 13.44 -8.36
N VAL A 195 8.89 13.67 -7.32
CA VAL A 195 7.45 13.96 -7.43
C VAL A 195 7.25 15.17 -8.35
N ARG A 196 7.94 16.28 -8.10
CA ARG A 196 7.85 17.48 -8.95
C ARG A 196 8.15 17.20 -10.42
N CYS A 197 9.14 16.34 -10.72
CA CYS A 197 9.42 15.88 -12.08
C CYS A 197 8.21 15.18 -12.72
N ALA A 198 7.66 14.19 -12.02
CA ALA A 198 6.51 13.42 -12.50
C ALA A 198 5.27 14.31 -12.72
N LEU A 199 4.96 15.21 -11.80
CA LEU A 199 3.82 16.13 -11.91
C LEU A 199 4.02 17.14 -13.05
N THR A 200 5.24 17.67 -13.24
CA THR A 200 5.57 18.58 -14.35
C THR A 200 5.43 17.90 -15.70
N SER A 201 5.88 16.64 -15.80
CA SER A 201 5.70 15.80 -16.99
C SER A 201 4.21 15.60 -17.31
N GLN A 202 3.39 15.23 -16.31
CA GLN A 202 1.95 15.02 -16.47
C GLN A 202 1.20 16.31 -16.86
N LYS A 203 1.62 17.46 -16.33
CA LYS A 203 1.04 18.77 -16.67
C LYS A 203 1.17 19.08 -18.16
N SER A 204 2.28 18.67 -18.77
CA SER A 204 2.57 18.88 -20.19
C SER A 204 1.92 17.84 -21.11
N ASN A 205 1.33 16.79 -20.53
CA ASN A 205 0.72 15.68 -21.25
C ASN A 205 -0.83 15.80 -21.28
N PRO A 206 -1.46 15.93 -22.48
CA PRO A 206 -2.91 16.13 -22.58
C PRO A 206 -3.72 14.92 -22.12
N LEU A 207 -3.13 13.73 -22.07
CA LEU A 207 -3.80 12.51 -21.61
C LEU A 207 -3.81 12.40 -20.07
N GLY A 208 -3.06 13.26 -19.35
CA GLY A 208 -2.96 13.19 -17.90
C GLY A 208 -2.19 11.95 -17.42
N ALA A 209 -1.26 11.47 -18.22
CA ALA A 209 -0.52 10.23 -18.00
C ALA A 209 0.93 10.37 -18.50
N TRP A 210 1.69 9.28 -18.54
CA TRP A 210 3.13 9.30 -18.84
C TRP A 210 3.53 8.31 -19.94
N ARG A 211 4.63 8.66 -20.63
CA ARG A 211 5.38 7.82 -21.56
C ARG A 211 6.87 7.94 -21.21
N TYR A 212 7.71 7.16 -21.88
CA TYR A 212 9.14 7.00 -21.59
C TYR A 212 9.95 8.30 -21.43
N SER A 213 9.58 9.42 -22.07
CA SER A 213 10.28 10.71 -21.91
C SER A 213 9.41 11.76 -21.22
N PRO A 214 9.96 12.59 -20.31
CA PRO A 214 9.20 13.55 -19.51
C PRO A 214 8.52 14.68 -20.32
N ARG A 215 8.86 14.82 -21.61
CA ARG A 215 8.33 15.88 -22.49
C ARG A 215 7.37 15.37 -23.56
N THR A 216 7.04 14.08 -23.52
CA THR A 216 6.15 13.44 -24.49
C THR A 216 4.69 13.81 -24.24
N ARG A 217 3.89 13.77 -25.31
CA ARG A 217 2.46 14.13 -25.30
C ARG A 217 1.53 12.93 -25.50
N ASP A 218 2.08 11.74 -25.65
CA ASP A 218 1.39 10.45 -25.65
C ASP A 218 1.57 9.74 -24.30
N ALA A 219 0.95 8.58 -24.12
CA ALA A 219 1.05 7.81 -22.87
C ALA A 219 0.88 6.31 -23.13
N ASP A 220 1.43 5.49 -22.23
CA ASP A 220 0.99 4.10 -22.06
C ASP A 220 0.69 3.73 -20.62
N THR A 221 -0.06 2.64 -20.50
CA THR A 221 -0.45 1.97 -19.26
C THR A 221 0.76 1.51 -18.42
N SER A 222 1.86 1.06 -19.04
CA SER A 222 3.00 0.48 -18.31
C SER A 222 3.82 1.55 -17.58
N VAL A 223 4.25 2.60 -18.31
CA VAL A 223 4.97 3.74 -17.78
C VAL A 223 4.09 4.54 -16.82
N SER A 224 2.84 4.77 -17.20
CA SER A 224 1.91 5.46 -16.30
C SER A 224 1.66 4.69 -15.02
N GLY A 225 1.66 3.35 -15.08
CA GLY A 225 1.53 2.48 -13.91
C GLY A 225 2.71 2.62 -12.97
N ALA A 226 3.93 2.51 -13.49
CA ALA A 226 5.16 2.65 -12.70
C ALA A 226 5.24 4.04 -12.04
N VAL A 227 4.94 5.12 -12.79
CA VAL A 227 4.99 6.48 -12.25
C VAL A 227 3.89 6.71 -11.22
N LEU A 228 2.66 6.26 -11.48
CA LEU A 228 1.55 6.42 -10.54
C LEU A 228 1.79 5.63 -9.24
N MET A 229 2.32 4.41 -9.32
CA MET A 229 2.70 3.65 -8.13
C MET A 229 3.78 4.37 -7.31
N GLY A 230 4.79 4.96 -7.97
CA GLY A 230 5.79 5.79 -7.29
C GLY A 230 5.18 7.03 -6.61
N LEU A 231 4.24 7.70 -7.27
CA LEU A 231 3.51 8.85 -6.69
C LEU A 231 2.63 8.44 -5.49
N LEU A 232 1.94 7.30 -5.58
CA LEU A 232 1.11 6.79 -4.50
C LEU A 232 1.98 6.37 -3.29
N ALA A 233 3.13 5.76 -3.53
CA ALA A 233 4.10 5.47 -2.47
C ALA A 233 4.67 6.73 -1.83
N ALA A 234 5.02 7.75 -2.63
CA ALA A 234 5.48 9.04 -2.10
C ALA A 234 4.40 9.71 -1.22
N ARG A 235 3.13 9.62 -1.63
CA ARG A 235 1.99 10.08 -0.83
C ARG A 235 1.87 9.32 0.50
N ASN A 236 2.01 8.00 0.47
CA ASN A 236 2.01 7.18 1.69
C ASN A 236 3.18 7.55 2.63
N ALA A 237 4.32 7.94 2.05
CA ALA A 237 5.50 8.39 2.77
C ALA A 237 5.40 9.86 3.27
N GLY A 238 4.26 10.53 3.06
CA GLY A 238 3.99 11.89 3.55
C GLY A 238 4.40 13.01 2.59
N ILE A 239 4.85 12.71 1.37
CA ILE A 239 5.18 13.71 0.36
C ILE A 239 3.89 14.13 -0.38
N GLU A 240 3.68 15.42 -0.55
CA GLU A 240 2.47 15.94 -1.16
C GLU A 240 2.36 15.53 -2.65
N VAL A 241 1.27 14.83 -2.97
CA VAL A 241 0.84 14.53 -4.34
C VAL A 241 -0.61 14.99 -4.46
N PRO A 242 -0.95 15.99 -5.30
CA PRO A 242 -2.32 16.49 -5.40
C PRO A 242 -3.30 15.46 -5.96
N ASP A 243 -4.54 15.47 -5.46
CA ASP A 243 -5.60 14.55 -5.93
C ASP A 243 -5.94 14.73 -7.40
N GLU A 244 -5.87 15.95 -7.93
CA GLU A 244 -6.09 16.20 -9.35
C GLU A 244 -5.13 15.41 -10.26
N ASN A 245 -3.90 15.17 -9.81
CA ASN A 245 -2.90 14.42 -10.57
C ASN A 245 -3.21 12.93 -10.56
N VAL A 246 -3.64 12.39 -9.42
CA VAL A 246 -4.10 11.01 -9.29
C VAL A 246 -5.36 10.80 -10.12
N ASP A 247 -6.36 11.67 -10.01
CA ASP A 247 -7.62 11.59 -10.76
C ASP A 247 -7.41 11.63 -12.27
N ARG A 248 -6.49 12.46 -12.76
CA ARG A 248 -6.13 12.51 -14.18
C ARG A 248 -5.52 11.19 -14.66
N ALA A 249 -4.62 10.59 -13.86
CA ALA A 249 -4.03 9.30 -14.19
C ALA A 249 -5.09 8.18 -14.15
N ILE A 250 -5.94 8.16 -13.13
CA ILE A 250 -7.06 7.20 -13.04
C ILE A 250 -8.01 7.35 -14.23
N LYS A 251 -8.33 8.57 -14.64
CA LYS A 251 -9.13 8.82 -15.86
C LYS A 251 -8.46 8.20 -17.09
N TYR A 252 -7.16 8.35 -17.25
CA TYR A 252 -6.43 7.67 -18.32
C TYR A 252 -6.60 6.16 -18.27
N PHE A 253 -6.34 5.53 -17.12
CA PHE A 253 -6.55 4.08 -16.95
C PHE A 253 -7.99 3.66 -17.28
N THR A 254 -9.01 4.40 -16.81
CA THR A 254 -10.41 4.06 -17.10
C THR A 254 -10.75 4.12 -18.58
N SER A 255 -10.09 4.99 -19.34
CA SER A 255 -10.25 5.10 -20.80
C SER A 255 -9.55 3.97 -21.56
N MET A 256 -8.54 3.33 -20.94
CA MET A 256 -7.77 2.22 -21.50
C MET A 256 -8.36 0.85 -21.15
N THR A 257 -9.26 0.77 -20.16
CA THR A 257 -9.89 -0.47 -19.71
C THR A 257 -11.22 -0.73 -20.42
N GLY A 258 -11.28 -1.82 -21.19
CA GLY A 258 -12.53 -2.32 -21.77
C GLY A 258 -13.46 -2.94 -20.73
N GLY A 259 -14.75 -3.08 -21.06
CA GLY A 259 -15.74 -3.68 -20.16
C GLY A 259 -15.47 -5.16 -19.80
N ASN A 260 -14.62 -5.84 -20.57
CA ASN A 260 -14.14 -7.20 -20.31
C ASN A 260 -12.87 -7.24 -19.43
N GLY A 261 -12.37 -6.10 -18.96
CA GLY A 261 -11.18 -6.00 -18.12
C GLY A 261 -9.85 -6.04 -18.87
N ILE A 262 -9.88 -6.18 -20.20
CA ILE A 262 -8.68 -6.05 -21.04
C ILE A 262 -8.27 -4.58 -21.08
N VAL A 263 -6.98 -4.32 -20.89
CA VAL A 263 -6.41 -2.97 -20.88
C VAL A 263 -5.49 -2.76 -22.08
N GLY A 264 -5.73 -1.67 -22.82
CA GLY A 264 -4.95 -1.27 -24.00
C GLY A 264 -3.54 -0.78 -23.62
N TYR A 265 -2.65 -0.71 -24.61
CA TYR A 265 -1.26 -0.30 -24.40
C TYR A 265 -1.12 1.20 -24.57
N SER A 266 -1.40 1.70 -25.78
CA SER A 266 -1.50 3.11 -26.14
C SER A 266 -2.59 3.29 -27.21
N GLY A 267 -3.11 4.51 -27.38
CA GLY A 267 -4.06 4.82 -28.46
C GLY A 267 -5.49 4.26 -28.28
N GLY A 268 -5.93 3.99 -27.04
CA GLY A 268 -7.29 3.51 -26.74
C GLY A 268 -7.50 2.01 -26.99
N LEU A 269 -8.73 1.61 -27.29
CA LEU A 269 -9.18 0.21 -27.46
C LEU A 269 -8.51 -0.53 -28.65
N GLY A 270 -7.69 0.13 -29.47
CA GLY A 270 -6.98 -0.51 -30.60
C GLY A 270 -5.71 -1.28 -30.19
N GLY A 271 -5.27 -1.15 -28.93
CA GLY A 271 -4.02 -1.73 -28.43
C GLY A 271 -4.16 -3.03 -27.63
N PHE A 272 -5.23 -3.81 -27.81
CA PHE A 272 -5.61 -4.94 -26.96
C PHE A 272 -4.85 -6.28 -27.20
N GLY A 273 -3.54 -6.24 -27.49
CA GLY A 273 -2.70 -7.45 -27.44
C GLY A 273 -2.62 -8.07 -26.03
N GLU A 274 -1.67 -8.98 -25.79
CA GLU A 274 -1.44 -9.61 -24.47
C GLU A 274 -1.63 -8.67 -23.27
N SER A 275 -2.67 -8.92 -22.45
CA SER A 275 -3.22 -7.88 -21.56
C SER A 275 -2.97 -8.14 -20.08
N ILE A 276 -2.56 -9.36 -19.69
CA ILE A 276 -2.46 -9.73 -18.26
C ILE A 276 -1.62 -8.75 -17.43
N ALA A 277 -0.47 -8.31 -17.93
CA ALA A 277 0.36 -7.31 -17.26
C ALA A 277 -0.37 -5.97 -17.08
N ARG A 278 -1.00 -5.48 -18.15
CA ARG A 278 -1.67 -4.17 -18.19
C ARG A 278 -2.95 -4.16 -17.35
N SER A 279 -3.73 -5.24 -17.40
CA SER A 279 -4.88 -5.45 -16.54
C SER A 279 -4.46 -5.56 -15.07
N SER A 280 -3.32 -6.19 -14.78
CA SER A 280 -2.75 -6.22 -13.44
C SER A 280 -2.36 -4.83 -12.94
N ILE A 281 -1.66 -4.05 -13.78
CA ILE A 281 -1.30 -2.67 -13.46
C ILE A 281 -2.55 -1.82 -13.19
N ALA A 282 -3.55 -1.87 -14.07
CA ALA A 282 -4.79 -1.11 -13.89
C ALA A 282 -5.52 -1.50 -12.60
N CYS A 283 -5.70 -2.80 -12.35
CA CYS A 283 -6.32 -3.31 -11.12
C CYS A 283 -5.56 -2.83 -9.87
N LEU A 284 -4.23 -2.87 -9.91
CA LEU A 284 -3.36 -2.43 -8.82
C LEU A 284 -3.52 -0.93 -8.55
N VAL A 285 -3.40 -0.08 -9.58
CA VAL A 285 -3.50 1.37 -9.39
C VAL A 285 -4.90 1.79 -8.92
N TYR A 286 -5.97 1.14 -9.40
CA TYR A 286 -7.31 1.38 -8.86
C TYR A 286 -7.40 0.97 -7.39
N SER A 287 -6.78 -0.15 -7.00
CA SER A 287 -6.81 -0.63 -5.62
C SER A 287 -6.12 0.33 -4.66
N ILE A 288 -4.88 0.71 -4.98
CA ILE A 288 -4.04 1.55 -4.12
C ILE A 288 -4.52 3.00 -4.09
N ALA A 289 -5.07 3.51 -5.20
CA ALA A 289 -5.67 4.84 -5.24
C ALA A 289 -7.06 4.91 -4.55
N GLY A 290 -7.56 3.82 -3.97
CA GLY A 290 -8.86 3.78 -3.31
C GLY A 290 -10.06 3.87 -4.27
N ARG A 291 -9.87 3.56 -5.56
CA ARG A 291 -10.88 3.68 -6.64
C ARG A 291 -11.54 2.34 -6.97
N LYS A 292 -11.85 1.57 -5.93
CA LYS A 292 -12.49 0.25 -6.02
C LYS A 292 -13.99 0.34 -6.39
N ASP A 293 -14.56 1.54 -6.41
CA ASP A 293 -15.93 1.85 -6.84
C ASP A 293 -16.12 1.81 -8.37
N LEU A 294 -15.03 1.88 -9.14
CA LEU A 294 -15.08 1.94 -10.60
C LEU A 294 -15.46 0.59 -11.22
N LYS A 295 -16.36 0.60 -12.22
CA LYS A 295 -16.66 -0.62 -13.02
C LYS A 295 -15.42 -1.22 -13.69
N GLN A 296 -14.43 -0.39 -14.03
CA GLN A 296 -13.15 -0.82 -14.62
C GLN A 296 -12.30 -1.61 -13.62
N TYR A 297 -12.37 -1.27 -12.32
CA TYR A 297 -11.74 -2.06 -11.28
C TYR A 297 -12.35 -3.46 -11.24
N GLU A 298 -13.68 -3.57 -11.14
CA GLU A 298 -14.35 -4.89 -11.14
C GLU A 298 -14.10 -5.69 -12.43
N ALA A 299 -14.06 -5.01 -13.58
CA ALA A 299 -13.74 -5.65 -14.85
C ALA A 299 -12.31 -6.22 -14.86
N THR A 300 -11.31 -5.43 -14.45
CA THR A 300 -9.92 -5.89 -14.38
C THR A 300 -9.72 -6.98 -13.33
N LYS A 301 -10.30 -6.84 -12.13
CA LYS A 301 -10.32 -7.90 -11.10
C LYS A 301 -10.86 -9.20 -11.66
N SER A 302 -12.04 -9.16 -12.27
CA SER A 302 -12.70 -10.34 -12.87
C SER A 302 -11.84 -10.96 -13.98
N TYR A 303 -11.22 -10.14 -14.83
CA TYR A 303 -10.28 -10.61 -15.86
C TYR A 303 -9.10 -11.37 -15.24
N LEU A 304 -8.47 -10.82 -14.19
CA LEU A 304 -7.32 -11.48 -13.53
C LEU A 304 -7.70 -12.81 -12.91
N ILE A 305 -8.83 -12.89 -12.20
CA ILE A 305 -9.31 -14.11 -11.55
C ILE A 305 -9.63 -15.20 -12.58
N ASN A 306 -10.17 -14.82 -13.74
CA ASN A 306 -10.48 -15.77 -14.81
C ASN A 306 -9.25 -16.20 -15.62
N ASN A 307 -8.13 -15.49 -15.51
CA ASN A 307 -6.92 -15.70 -16.30
C ASN A 307 -5.66 -15.94 -15.45
N LEU A 308 -5.81 -16.57 -14.26
CA LEU A 308 -4.68 -16.83 -13.34
C LEU A 308 -3.52 -17.62 -13.97
N SER A 309 -3.79 -18.43 -14.99
CA SER A 309 -2.79 -19.25 -15.69
C SER A 309 -2.31 -18.68 -17.02
N GLU A 310 -2.76 -17.49 -17.41
CA GLU A 310 -2.39 -16.88 -18.68
C GLU A 310 -0.87 -16.65 -18.76
N SER A 311 -0.28 -17.04 -19.89
CA SER A 311 1.14 -16.82 -20.17
C SER A 311 1.38 -15.42 -20.71
N SER A 312 2.54 -14.88 -20.42
CA SER A 312 2.97 -13.56 -20.87
C SER A 312 4.27 -13.67 -21.67
N SER A 313 4.46 -12.82 -22.68
CA SER A 313 5.75 -12.61 -23.33
C SER A 313 6.80 -12.03 -22.39
N TRP A 314 6.38 -11.40 -21.28
CA TRP A 314 7.27 -10.88 -20.23
C TRP A 314 6.85 -11.47 -18.87
N PRO A 315 7.13 -12.76 -18.62
CA PRO A 315 6.53 -13.49 -17.51
C PRO A 315 6.90 -12.94 -16.13
N GLU A 316 8.13 -12.49 -15.90
CA GLU A 316 8.57 -11.92 -14.62
C GLU A 316 7.85 -10.60 -14.34
N TYR A 317 7.78 -9.74 -15.35
CA TYR A 317 7.08 -8.45 -15.29
C TYR A 317 5.59 -8.64 -15.00
N SER A 318 4.94 -9.55 -15.71
CA SER A 318 3.54 -9.87 -15.50
C SER A 318 3.28 -10.44 -14.12
N ARG A 319 4.13 -11.36 -13.64
CA ARG A 319 4.01 -11.94 -12.29
C ARG A 319 4.15 -10.88 -11.20
N TYR A 320 5.10 -9.96 -11.34
CA TYR A 320 5.31 -8.88 -10.37
C TYR A 320 4.04 -8.03 -10.17
N TYR A 321 3.40 -7.60 -11.26
CA TYR A 321 2.16 -6.83 -11.15
C TYR A 321 0.95 -7.68 -10.78
N GLN A 322 0.83 -8.89 -11.33
CA GLN A 322 -0.30 -9.79 -11.06
C GLN A 322 -0.35 -10.19 -9.60
N ALA A 323 0.81 -10.45 -8.98
CA ALA A 323 0.91 -10.76 -7.56
C ALA A 323 0.30 -9.63 -6.72
N GLN A 324 0.73 -8.39 -6.94
CA GLN A 324 0.27 -7.23 -6.19
C GLN A 324 -1.21 -6.93 -6.44
N ALA A 325 -1.65 -6.99 -7.70
CA ALA A 325 -3.03 -6.73 -8.09
C ALA A 325 -4.00 -7.74 -7.45
N LEU A 326 -3.69 -9.03 -7.53
CA LEU A 326 -4.48 -10.07 -6.88
C LEU A 326 -4.46 -9.90 -5.36
N PHE A 327 -3.29 -9.67 -4.76
CA PHE A 327 -3.17 -9.50 -3.32
C PHE A 327 -4.07 -8.37 -2.79
N GLN A 328 -4.12 -7.26 -3.50
CA GLN A 328 -4.95 -6.11 -3.14
C GLN A 328 -6.45 -6.36 -3.40
N ALA A 329 -6.79 -6.97 -4.54
CA ALA A 329 -8.17 -7.09 -5.01
C ALA A 329 -8.93 -8.34 -4.53
N ASP A 330 -8.22 -9.47 -4.33
CA ASP A 330 -8.78 -10.78 -4.02
C ASP A 330 -7.75 -11.75 -3.43
N ILE A 331 -7.74 -11.90 -2.10
CA ILE A 331 -6.72 -12.68 -1.38
C ILE A 331 -6.82 -14.17 -1.71
N ASP A 332 -8.02 -14.71 -1.90
CA ASP A 332 -8.24 -16.13 -2.20
C ASP A 332 -7.68 -16.48 -3.59
N ALA A 333 -7.91 -15.61 -4.57
CA ALA A 333 -7.33 -15.75 -5.90
C ALA A 333 -5.80 -15.60 -5.85
N TRP A 334 -5.28 -14.65 -5.07
CA TRP A 334 -3.85 -14.49 -4.84
C TRP A 334 -3.23 -15.75 -4.25
N GLU A 335 -3.80 -16.35 -3.21
CA GLU A 335 -3.25 -17.57 -2.59
C GLU A 335 -3.19 -18.73 -3.58
N LYS A 336 -4.25 -18.92 -4.37
CA LYS A 336 -4.29 -19.95 -5.43
C LYS A 336 -3.21 -19.70 -6.47
N TRP A 337 -3.05 -18.46 -6.90
CA TRP A 337 -2.04 -18.06 -7.88
C TRP A 337 -0.62 -18.19 -7.31
N ASN A 338 -0.40 -17.75 -6.08
CA ASN A 338 0.89 -17.75 -5.38
C ASN A 338 1.40 -19.18 -5.15
N ARG A 339 0.53 -20.15 -4.82
CA ARG A 339 0.92 -21.58 -4.81
C ARG A 339 1.47 -22.07 -6.16
N SER A 340 0.93 -21.56 -7.27
CA SER A 340 1.47 -21.84 -8.61
C SER A 340 2.79 -21.12 -8.86
N LEU A 341 2.88 -19.85 -8.48
CA LEU A 341 4.11 -19.05 -8.58
C LEU A 341 5.27 -19.72 -7.84
N VAL A 342 5.08 -20.10 -6.57
CA VAL A 342 6.11 -20.73 -5.73
C VAL A 342 6.66 -21.99 -6.40
N ARG A 343 5.81 -22.86 -6.94
CA ARG A 343 6.26 -24.05 -7.67
C ARG A 343 7.06 -23.71 -8.93
N LYS A 344 6.60 -22.72 -9.70
CA LYS A 344 7.29 -22.26 -10.93
C LYS A 344 8.66 -21.67 -10.60
N LEU A 345 8.74 -20.79 -9.62
CA LEU A 345 9.98 -20.15 -9.21
C LEU A 345 10.95 -21.17 -8.60
N LYS A 346 10.48 -22.10 -7.76
CA LYS A 346 11.34 -23.15 -7.19
C LYS A 346 12.01 -24.00 -8.26
N SER A 347 11.29 -24.30 -9.35
CA SER A 347 11.85 -25.02 -10.49
C SER A 347 12.76 -24.17 -11.38
N ALA A 348 12.61 -22.84 -11.37
CA ALA A 348 13.32 -21.93 -12.26
C ALA A 348 14.56 -21.29 -11.63
N GLN A 349 14.66 -21.26 -10.29
CA GLN A 349 15.78 -20.64 -9.60
C GLN A 349 17.07 -21.42 -9.86
N LYS A 350 18.10 -20.71 -10.33
CA LYS A 350 19.42 -21.28 -10.63
C LYS A 350 20.21 -21.57 -9.36
N GLU A 351 21.32 -22.30 -9.47
CA GLU A 351 22.19 -22.65 -8.33
C GLU A 351 22.77 -21.43 -7.61
N ASP A 352 23.12 -20.38 -8.35
CA ASP A 352 23.59 -19.08 -7.84
C ASP A 352 22.50 -18.24 -7.16
N GLY A 353 21.25 -18.72 -7.13
CA GLY A 353 20.10 -18.04 -6.54
C GLY A 353 19.35 -17.12 -7.49
N SER A 354 19.86 -16.90 -8.71
CA SER A 354 19.26 -15.99 -9.68
C SER A 354 18.06 -16.61 -10.39
N PHE A 355 17.22 -15.75 -10.97
CA PHE A 355 16.23 -16.11 -11.98
C PHE A 355 16.67 -15.55 -13.33
N GLN A 356 16.53 -16.34 -14.40
CA GLN A 356 16.81 -15.88 -15.76
C GLN A 356 15.53 -15.37 -16.41
N GLY A 357 15.63 -14.26 -17.13
CA GLY A 357 14.55 -13.73 -17.98
C GLY A 357 15.05 -12.63 -18.89
N ASP A 358 14.16 -12.09 -19.72
CA ASP A 358 14.53 -11.20 -20.82
C ASP A 358 15.07 -9.84 -20.34
N LEU A 359 14.64 -9.39 -19.14
CA LEU A 359 15.10 -8.13 -18.51
C LEU A 359 16.45 -8.28 -17.79
N GLY A 360 17.00 -9.48 -17.77
CA GLY A 360 18.31 -9.78 -17.19
C GLY A 360 18.19 -10.27 -15.76
N PRO A 361 19.22 -10.98 -15.26
CA PRO A 361 19.07 -11.78 -14.05
C PRO A 361 18.81 -10.95 -12.80
N ALA A 362 19.35 -9.74 -12.68
CA ALA A 362 19.05 -8.85 -11.56
C ALA A 362 17.58 -8.39 -11.55
N ASN A 363 17.03 -7.94 -12.69
CA ASN A 363 15.64 -7.51 -12.79
C ASN A 363 14.67 -8.69 -12.61
N SER A 364 14.93 -9.81 -13.28
CA SER A 364 14.13 -11.04 -13.16
C SER A 364 14.12 -11.58 -11.74
N THR A 365 15.27 -11.54 -11.05
CA THR A 365 15.37 -11.93 -9.64
C THR A 365 14.60 -10.96 -8.76
N SER A 366 14.81 -9.66 -8.90
CA SER A 366 14.11 -8.63 -8.11
C SER A 366 12.59 -8.73 -8.27
N MET A 367 12.07 -8.85 -9.49
CA MET A 367 10.63 -9.01 -9.76
C MET A 367 10.06 -10.32 -9.19
N GLY A 368 10.81 -11.43 -9.30
CA GLY A 368 10.42 -12.71 -8.71
C GLY A 368 10.35 -12.64 -7.18
N LEU A 369 11.35 -12.01 -6.55
CA LEU A 369 11.36 -11.76 -5.12
C LEU A 369 10.22 -10.85 -4.68
N LEU A 370 9.98 -9.74 -5.39
CA LEU A 370 8.88 -8.82 -5.07
C LEU A 370 7.50 -9.48 -5.24
N ALA A 371 7.33 -10.40 -6.20
CA ALA A 371 6.11 -11.20 -6.29
C ALA A 371 5.93 -12.15 -5.08
N LEU A 372 7.04 -12.70 -4.55
CA LEU A 372 7.05 -13.51 -3.33
C LEU A 372 6.92 -12.66 -2.06
N ALA A 373 7.33 -11.39 -2.08
CA ALA A 373 7.39 -10.52 -0.91
C ALA A 373 6.03 -10.31 -0.23
N LEU A 374 4.93 -10.45 -0.98
CA LEU A 374 3.55 -10.35 -0.47
C LEU A 374 3.19 -11.48 0.52
N ASN A 375 4.00 -12.54 0.57
CA ASN A 375 3.90 -13.55 1.63
C ASN A 375 4.35 -12.99 3.00
N TYR A 376 5.23 -11.97 3.00
CA TYR A 376 5.74 -11.34 4.21
C TYR A 376 5.04 -10.03 4.56
N ARG A 377 4.69 -9.21 3.55
CA ARG A 377 3.93 -7.95 3.69
C ARG A 377 4.68 -6.84 4.44
N PHE A 378 5.99 -6.72 4.24
CA PHE A 378 6.83 -5.74 4.97
C PHE A 378 6.96 -4.36 4.32
N LEU A 379 6.64 -4.21 3.04
CA LEU A 379 6.65 -2.88 2.41
C LEU A 379 5.35 -2.11 2.71
N PRO A 380 5.41 -0.85 3.17
CA PRO A 380 4.23 0.01 3.34
C PRO A 380 3.26 0.04 2.14
N ILE A 381 3.77 0.03 0.90
CA ILE A 381 2.90 0.00 -0.29
C ILE A 381 2.06 -1.29 -0.44
N TYR A 382 2.36 -2.34 0.34
CA TYR A 382 1.59 -3.58 0.39
C TYR A 382 0.49 -3.60 1.44
N GLU A 383 0.37 -2.55 2.27
CA GLU A 383 -0.74 -2.44 3.22
C GLU A 383 -2.10 -2.41 2.49
N ARG A 384 -3.17 -2.89 3.15
CA ARG A 384 -4.49 -3.14 2.54
C ARG A 384 -5.61 -2.39 3.23
#